data_AF-A0A969MJA7-F1
#
_entry.id   AF-A0A969MJA7-F1
#
_cell.length_a   1.000
_cell.length_b   1.000
_cell.length_c   1.000
_cell.angle_alpha   90.00
_cell.angle_beta   90.00
_cell.angle_gamma   90.00
#
_symmetry.space_group_name_H-M   'P 1'
#
loop_
_entity.id
_entity.type
_entity.pdbx_description
1 polymer ?
#
loop_
_entity_poly.entity_id
_entity_poly.type
_entity_poly.pdbx_seq_one_letter_code
_entity_poly.pdbx_strand_id
1 'polypeptide(L)'
;MRAYELLESNHSSHQITQQDLDTLETELDKLYSVLGLDVEFTRHFLDRVNDARNKRQISIEELYKLFKEELKVYGKKIAQAGPDFEAVMNDMSTALNVPFILKWNKQKEELDLIAKTVMRKDPFMSSDPKLVVGLTSKKRN
;
A
#
# COMPACT_ATOMS: atom_id res chain seq x y z
N MET A 1 -0.20 19.08 17.35
CA MET A 1 0.09 19.01 15.90
C MET A 1 0.13 17.54 15.52
N ARG A 2 -0.73 17.12 14.57
CA ARG A 2 -0.97 15.70 14.23
C ARG A 2 0.06 15.27 13.18
N ALA A 3 0.59 14.05 13.28
CA ALA A 3 1.53 13.46 12.31
C ALA A 3 1.07 13.59 10.84
N TYR A 4 -0.25 13.69 10.62
CA TYR A 4 -0.88 14.00 9.34
C TYR A 4 -0.41 15.28 8.64
N GLU A 5 -0.14 16.38 9.37
CA GLU A 5 0.31 17.65 8.76
C GLU A 5 1.77 17.57 8.26
N LEU A 6 2.59 16.69 8.84
CA LEU A 6 3.97 16.47 8.38
C LEU A 6 4.01 15.70 7.05
N LEU A 7 3.03 14.82 6.80
CA LEU A 7 2.92 14.08 5.55
C LEU A 7 2.41 14.96 4.39
N GLU A 8 1.58 15.97 4.66
CA GLU A 8 1.07 16.85 3.58
C GLU A 8 2.08 17.89 3.09
N SER A 9 3.21 18.09 3.77
CA SER A 9 4.17 19.17 3.46
C SER A 9 5.35 18.77 2.58
N ASN A 10 5.52 17.48 2.27
CA ASN A 10 6.61 16.97 1.43
C ASN A 10 6.11 16.54 0.04
N HIS A 11 5.76 17.51 -0.81
CA HIS A 11 5.65 17.29 -2.26
C HIS A 11 7.05 17.10 -2.91
N SER A 12 7.83 16.18 -2.38
CA SER A 12 9.27 16.13 -2.58
C SER A 12 9.63 14.98 -3.51
N SER A 13 10.29 15.31 -4.61
CA SER A 13 11.05 14.40 -5.48
C SER A 13 12.24 13.71 -4.78
N HIS A 14 12.13 13.48 -3.47
CA HIS A 14 13.17 12.90 -2.65
C HIS A 14 13.02 11.38 -2.63
N GLN A 15 14.15 10.70 -2.48
CA GLN A 15 14.16 9.25 -2.34
C GLN A 15 13.54 8.88 -0.99
N ILE A 16 12.67 7.88 -0.99
CA ILE A 16 12.13 7.29 0.23
C ILE A 16 13.24 6.54 0.94
N THR A 17 13.45 6.84 2.21
CA THR A 17 14.40 6.14 3.08
C THR A 17 13.71 5.03 3.86
N GLN A 18 14.49 4.19 4.55
CA GLN A 18 13.94 3.21 5.50
C GLN A 18 13.12 3.92 6.59
N GLN A 19 13.60 5.05 7.13
CA GLN A 19 12.91 5.81 8.17
C GLN A 19 11.54 6.32 7.72
N ASP A 20 11.40 6.71 6.45
CA ASP A 20 10.13 7.13 5.88
C ASP A 20 9.15 5.96 5.79
N LEU A 21 9.62 4.76 5.39
CA LEU A 21 8.80 3.55 5.39
C LEU A 21 8.42 3.11 6.81
N ASP A 22 9.33 3.18 7.78
CA ASP A 22 9.03 2.83 9.18
C ASP A 22 7.94 3.75 9.77
N THR A 23 8.00 5.04 9.40
CA THR A 23 6.98 6.03 9.78
C THR A 23 5.64 5.73 9.10
N LEU A 24 5.66 5.39 7.81
CA LEU A 24 4.46 4.98 7.08
C LEU A 24 3.86 3.70 7.67
N GLU A 25 4.67 2.69 7.97
CA GLU A 25 4.28 1.42 8.59
C GLU A 25 3.51 1.67 9.89
N THR A 26 4.09 2.46 10.80
CA THR A 26 3.45 2.83 12.08
C THR A 26 2.07 3.49 11.89
N GLU A 27 1.89 4.31 10.86
CA GLU A 27 0.59 4.93 10.56
C GLU A 27 -0.40 3.96 9.91
N LEU A 28 0.09 3.03 9.09
CA LEU A 28 -0.71 1.99 8.46
C LEU A 28 -1.14 0.91 9.47
N ASP A 29 -0.31 0.52 10.41
CA ASP A 29 -0.67 -0.42 11.49
C ASP A 29 -1.85 0.10 12.31
N LYS A 30 -1.80 1.39 12.69
CA LYS A 30 -2.94 2.04 13.38
C LYS A 30 -4.20 1.98 12.53
N LEU A 31 -4.07 2.18 11.23
CA LEU A 31 -5.19 2.20 10.29
C LEU A 31 -5.78 0.79 10.08
N TYR A 32 -4.94 -0.24 9.96
CA TYR A 32 -5.33 -1.63 9.70
C TYR A 32 -5.60 -2.44 10.96
N SER A 33 -5.29 -1.91 12.15
CA SER A 33 -5.60 -2.53 13.46
C SER A 33 -7.07 -2.91 13.62
N VAL A 34 -7.99 -2.20 12.97
CA VAL A 34 -9.43 -2.52 12.94
C VAL A 34 -9.73 -3.88 12.31
N LEU A 35 -8.80 -4.43 11.53
CA LEU A 35 -8.85 -5.76 10.93
C LEU A 35 -7.96 -6.78 11.66
N GLY A 36 -7.21 -6.37 12.69
CA GLY A 36 -6.19 -7.20 13.33
C GLY A 36 -5.02 -7.54 12.41
N LEU A 37 -4.62 -6.57 11.58
CA LEU A 37 -3.51 -6.71 10.63
C LEU A 37 -2.39 -5.72 10.93
N ASP A 38 -1.17 -6.22 10.92
CA ASP A 38 0.06 -5.43 10.86
C ASP A 38 0.48 -5.29 9.39
N VAL A 39 0.92 -4.10 8.98
CA VAL A 39 1.44 -3.85 7.64
C VAL A 39 2.96 -3.94 7.70
N GLU A 40 3.57 -4.63 6.74
CA GLU A 40 5.02 -4.81 6.72
C GLU A 40 5.58 -4.57 5.32
N PHE A 41 6.66 -3.79 5.21
CA PHE A 41 7.35 -3.57 3.94
C PHE A 41 8.59 -4.44 3.80
N THR A 42 8.71 -5.15 2.68
CA THR A 42 9.94 -5.92 2.41
C THR A 42 11.11 -5.00 2.04
N ARG A 43 12.35 -5.46 2.21
CA ARG A 43 13.53 -4.74 1.67
C ARG A 43 13.41 -4.47 0.17
N HIS A 44 12.83 -5.42 -0.57
CA HIS A 44 12.59 -5.26 -2.01
C HIS A 44 11.62 -4.11 -2.29
N PHE A 45 10.67 -3.82 -1.41
CA PHE A 45 9.78 -2.67 -1.54
C PHE A 45 10.55 -1.35 -1.52
N LEU A 46 11.49 -1.17 -0.59
CA LEU A 46 12.33 0.03 -0.47
C LEU A 46 13.20 0.26 -1.73
N ASP A 47 13.77 -0.80 -2.30
CA ASP A 47 14.52 -0.68 -3.55
C ASP A 47 13.61 -0.22 -4.69
N ARG A 48 12.38 -0.75 -4.72
CA ARG A 48 11.45 -0.60 -5.84
C ARG A 48 10.67 0.69 -5.82
N VAL A 49 10.44 1.27 -4.66
CA VAL A 49 9.77 2.57 -4.54
C VAL A 49 10.61 3.71 -5.14
N ASN A 50 11.94 3.60 -5.05
CA ASN A 50 12.91 4.57 -5.59
C ASN A 50 13.43 4.23 -6.98
N ASP A 51 12.91 3.18 -7.61
CA ASP A 51 13.45 2.68 -8.87
C ASP A 51 13.14 3.63 -10.04
N ALA A 52 14.15 3.97 -10.84
CA ALA A 52 14.03 4.85 -12.00
C ALA A 52 13.00 4.35 -13.03
N ARG A 53 12.68 3.05 -13.04
CA ARG A 53 11.62 2.45 -13.87
C ARG A 53 10.23 3.04 -13.60
N ASN A 54 10.01 3.63 -12.42
CA ASN A 54 8.76 4.30 -12.08
C ASN A 54 8.56 5.61 -12.85
N LYS A 55 9.60 6.15 -13.51
CA LYS A 55 9.65 7.42 -14.29
C LYS A 55 9.40 8.69 -13.46
N ARG A 56 8.48 8.62 -12.51
CA ARG A 56 8.17 9.61 -11.49
C ARG A 56 8.30 8.95 -10.13
N GLN A 57 9.04 9.60 -9.23
CA GLN A 57 9.20 9.18 -7.83
C GLN A 57 7.82 8.85 -7.24
N ILE A 58 7.76 7.72 -6.53
CA ILE A 58 6.59 7.35 -5.74
C ILE A 58 6.74 8.04 -4.39
N SER A 59 5.69 8.74 -3.94
CA SER A 59 5.73 9.48 -2.68
C SER A 59 5.07 8.71 -1.54
N ILE A 60 5.39 9.07 -0.30
CA ILE A 60 4.77 8.48 0.90
C ILE A 60 3.27 8.79 0.92
N GLU A 61 2.85 9.95 0.43
CA GLU A 61 1.43 10.33 0.38
C GLU A 61 0.66 9.48 -0.64
N GLU A 62 1.26 9.16 -1.80
CA GLU A 62 0.64 8.24 -2.76
C GLU A 62 0.47 6.84 -2.16
N LEU A 63 1.49 6.33 -1.44
CA LEU A 63 1.40 5.05 -0.75
C LEU A 63 0.32 5.09 0.34
N TYR A 64 0.39 6.05 1.26
CA TYR A 64 -0.59 6.18 2.33
C TYR A 64 -2.03 6.26 1.81
N LYS A 65 -2.25 7.06 0.75
CA LYS A 65 -3.56 7.17 0.11
C LYS A 65 -4.02 5.86 -0.49
N LEU A 66 -3.15 5.13 -1.19
CA LEU A 66 -3.46 3.82 -1.77
C LEU A 66 -3.94 2.83 -0.71
N PHE A 67 -3.16 2.64 0.37
CA PHE A 67 -3.53 1.73 1.46
C PHE A 67 -4.84 2.17 2.13
N LYS A 68 -5.03 3.47 2.38
CA LYS A 68 -6.27 3.99 2.96
C LYS A 68 -7.49 3.74 2.08
N GLU A 69 -7.37 3.91 0.76
CA GLU A 69 -8.47 3.61 -0.16
C GLU A 69 -8.73 2.12 -0.27
N GLU A 70 -7.68 1.30 -0.26
CA GLU A 70 -7.78 -0.16 -0.25
C GLU A 70 -8.58 -0.63 0.96
N LEU A 71 -8.16 -0.26 2.18
CA LEU A 71 -8.88 -0.61 3.41
C LEU A 71 -10.35 -0.20 3.35
N LYS A 72 -10.63 1.02 2.87
CA LYS A 72 -12.00 1.54 2.78
C LYS A 72 -12.89 0.71 1.84
N VAL A 73 -12.34 0.25 0.72
CA VAL A 73 -13.12 -0.44 -0.34
C VAL A 73 -13.14 -1.96 -0.12
N TYR A 74 -12.01 -2.54 0.29
CA TYR A 74 -11.76 -3.97 0.34
C TYR A 74 -11.48 -4.51 1.73
N GLY A 75 -11.48 -3.69 2.79
CA GLY A 75 -11.19 -4.14 4.16
C GLY A 75 -12.04 -5.33 4.61
N LYS A 76 -13.33 -5.37 4.26
CA LYS A 76 -14.19 -6.55 4.54
C LYS A 76 -13.71 -7.81 3.81
N LYS A 77 -13.27 -7.68 2.56
CA LYS A 77 -12.75 -8.80 1.77
C LYS A 77 -11.42 -9.29 2.34
N ILE A 78 -10.54 -8.38 2.73
CA ILE A 78 -9.25 -8.72 3.35
C ILE A 78 -9.47 -9.40 4.71
N ALA A 79 -10.35 -8.88 5.56
CA ALA A 79 -10.64 -9.50 6.86
C ALA A 79 -11.23 -10.91 6.75
N GLN A 80 -11.90 -11.21 5.64
CA GLN A 80 -12.44 -12.54 5.34
C GLN A 80 -11.42 -13.44 4.64
N ALA A 81 -10.30 -12.89 4.19
CA ALA A 81 -9.22 -13.65 3.59
C ALA A 81 -8.37 -14.28 4.68
N GLY A 82 -7.96 -15.52 4.45
CA GLY A 82 -7.07 -16.24 5.35
C GLY A 82 -5.59 -15.99 5.05
N PRO A 83 -4.70 -16.66 5.80
CA PRO A 83 -3.29 -16.75 5.46
C PRO A 83 -3.09 -17.24 4.01
N ASP A 84 -1.98 -16.80 3.41
CA ASP A 84 -1.56 -17.10 2.03
C ASP A 84 -2.44 -16.46 0.93
N PHE A 85 -3.38 -15.59 1.29
CA PHE A 85 -4.09 -14.78 0.32
C PHE A 85 -3.14 -13.77 -0.35
N GLU A 86 -3.02 -13.84 -1.68
CA GLU A 86 -2.26 -12.90 -2.49
C GLU A 86 -3.17 -12.04 -3.37
N ALA A 87 -2.83 -10.76 -3.49
CA ALA A 87 -3.51 -9.82 -4.36
C ALA A 87 -2.59 -8.65 -4.73
N VAL A 88 -3.08 -7.78 -5.62
CA VAL A 88 -2.42 -6.53 -5.99
C VAL A 88 -3.31 -5.35 -5.62
N MET A 89 -2.85 -4.46 -4.75
CA MET A 89 -3.46 -3.12 -4.62
C MET A 89 -3.16 -2.36 -5.91
N ASN A 90 -4.21 -1.91 -6.60
CA ASN A 90 -4.10 -1.33 -7.93
C ASN A 90 -4.79 0.04 -7.95
N ASP A 91 -3.99 1.12 -7.89
CA ASP A 91 -4.49 2.48 -7.97
C ASP A 91 -4.48 2.96 -9.43
N MET A 92 -5.67 3.07 -10.01
CA MET A 92 -5.84 3.53 -11.39
C MET A 92 -5.55 5.02 -11.57
N SER A 93 -5.58 5.82 -10.49
CA SER A 93 -5.36 7.26 -10.56
C SER A 93 -3.88 7.62 -10.67
N THR A 94 -3.01 6.85 -10.01
CA THR A 94 -1.55 7.05 -9.99
C THR A 94 -0.77 5.97 -10.77
N ALA A 95 -1.47 4.95 -11.27
CA ALA A 95 -0.91 3.75 -11.87
C ALA A 95 0.03 2.97 -10.94
N LEU A 96 -0.19 3.05 -9.62
CA LEU A 96 0.57 2.29 -8.63
C LEU A 96 0.02 0.88 -8.48
N ASN A 97 0.95 -0.07 -8.35
CA ASN A 97 0.66 -1.48 -8.16
C ASN A 97 1.51 -2.00 -7.01
N VAL A 98 0.86 -2.49 -5.95
CA VAL A 98 1.50 -3.06 -4.77
C VAL A 98 1.01 -4.51 -4.60
N PRO A 99 1.74 -5.50 -5.12
CA PRO A 99 1.53 -6.89 -4.79
C PRO A 99 1.78 -7.14 -3.30
N PHE A 100 0.86 -7.84 -2.64
CA PHE A 100 0.95 -8.19 -1.22
C PHE A 100 0.51 -9.63 -0.97
N ILE A 101 0.84 -10.13 0.23
CA ILE A 101 0.39 -11.42 0.75
C ILE A 101 -0.04 -11.25 2.22
N LEU A 102 -1.09 -11.95 2.63
CA LEU A 102 -1.42 -12.12 4.04
C LEU A 102 -0.66 -13.31 4.62
N LYS A 103 0.11 -13.13 5.70
CA LYS A 103 0.87 -14.21 6.34
C LYS A 103 0.61 -14.28 7.83
N TRP A 104 0.33 -15.47 8.33
CA TRP A 104 0.18 -15.66 9.76
C TRP A 104 1.53 -15.54 10.48
N ASN A 105 1.62 -14.58 11.40
CA ASN A 105 2.77 -14.38 12.26
C ASN A 105 2.58 -15.17 13.56
N LYS A 106 3.26 -16.31 13.68
CA LYS A 106 3.17 -17.17 14.87
C LYS A 106 3.71 -16.53 16.15
N GLN A 107 4.56 -15.51 16.05
CA GLN A 107 5.19 -14.88 17.20
C GLN A 107 4.30 -13.78 17.79
N LYS A 108 3.63 -13.02 16.91
CA LYS A 108 2.67 -11.98 17.30
C LYS A 108 1.24 -12.50 17.50
N GLU A 109 0.95 -13.72 17.02
CA GLU A 109 -0.41 -14.28 16.95
C GLU A 109 -1.38 -13.41 16.11
N GLU A 110 -0.84 -12.78 15.07
CA GLU A 110 -1.53 -11.81 14.21
C GLU A 110 -1.28 -12.13 12.72
N LEU A 111 -2.07 -11.52 11.83
CA LEU A 111 -1.95 -11.72 10.38
C LEU A 111 -1.25 -10.49 9.77
N ASP A 112 -0.11 -10.69 9.14
CA ASP A 112 0.67 -9.61 8.52
C ASP A 112 0.23 -9.39 7.07
N LEU A 113 -0.04 -8.15 6.67
CA LEU A 113 -0.15 -7.72 5.29
C LEU A 113 1.25 -7.30 4.81
N ILE A 114 1.91 -8.21 4.09
CA ILE A 114 3.28 -7.99 3.63
C ILE A 114 3.27 -7.43 2.20
N ALA A 115 3.67 -6.16 2.05
CA ALA A 115 3.84 -5.51 0.76
C ALA A 115 5.16 -5.96 0.09
N LYS A 116 5.04 -6.80 -0.95
CA LYS A 116 6.17 -7.50 -1.57
C LYS A 116 7.03 -6.58 -2.45
N THR A 117 6.40 -5.66 -3.16
CA THR A 117 7.06 -4.76 -4.12
C THR A 117 6.12 -3.59 -4.45
N VAL A 118 6.62 -2.62 -5.20
CA VAL A 118 5.81 -1.54 -5.76
C VAL A 118 6.29 -1.17 -7.14
N MET A 119 5.38 -0.74 -8.01
CA MET A 119 5.74 -0.16 -9.30
C MET A 119 4.67 0.77 -9.85
N ARG A 120 5.12 1.85 -10.49
CA ARG A 120 4.28 2.70 -11.33
C ARG A 120 4.27 2.16 -12.76
N LYS A 121 3.19 1.50 -13.16
CA LYS A 121 3.08 0.84 -14.48
C LYS A 121 1.65 0.79 -14.98
N ASP A 122 1.47 1.22 -16.23
CA ASP A 122 0.23 1.09 -17.00
C ASP A 122 0.58 0.76 -18.47
N PRO A 123 0.06 -0.33 -19.06
CA PRO A 123 -0.79 -1.35 -18.45
C PRO A 123 -0.02 -2.27 -17.48
N PHE A 124 -0.67 -2.64 -16.37
CA PHE A 124 -0.17 -3.65 -15.43
C PHE A 124 -0.91 -4.98 -15.64
N MET A 125 -0.18 -6.10 -15.64
CA MET A 125 -0.72 -7.45 -15.81
C MET A 125 -0.25 -8.33 -14.66
N SER A 126 -1.17 -9.11 -14.08
CA SER A 126 -0.88 -10.10 -13.04
C SER A 126 -1.89 -11.24 -13.15
N SER A 127 -1.49 -12.44 -12.74
CA SER A 127 -2.39 -13.57 -12.50
C SER A 127 -3.20 -13.40 -11.21
N ASP A 128 -2.66 -12.63 -10.26
CA ASP A 128 -3.28 -12.41 -8.96
C ASP A 128 -4.45 -11.42 -9.07
N PRO A 129 -5.47 -11.55 -8.20
CA PRO A 129 -6.60 -10.63 -8.20
C PRO A 129 -6.14 -9.18 -7.94
N LYS A 130 -6.64 -8.25 -8.75
CA LYS A 130 -6.41 -6.81 -8.56
C LYS A 130 -7.54 -6.22 -7.71
N LEU A 131 -7.17 -5.55 -6.63
CA LEU A 131 -8.05 -4.75 -5.79
C LEU A 131 -7.97 -3.30 -6.29
N VAL A 132 -8.87 -2.97 -7.21
CA VAL A 132 -8.84 -1.72 -7.98
C VAL A 132 -9.43 -0.57 -7.17
N VAL A 133 -8.68 0.51 -7.01
CA VAL A 133 -9.07 1.80 -6.40
C VAL A 133 -8.73 2.97 -7.34
N GLY A 134 -9.01 4.21 -6.92
CA GLY A 134 -8.70 5.40 -7.74
C GLY A 134 -9.56 5.59 -9.00
N LEU A 135 -10.55 4.74 -9.24
CA LEU A 135 -11.61 4.99 -10.21
C LEU A 135 -12.57 6.01 -9.58
N THR A 136 -12.43 7.28 -9.94
CA THR A 136 -13.48 8.26 -9.61
C THR A 136 -14.78 7.78 -10.25
N SER A 137 -15.82 7.62 -9.44
CA SER A 137 -17.18 7.45 -9.94
C SER A 137 -17.49 8.65 -10.82
N LYS A 138 -17.30 8.51 -12.14
CA LYS A 138 -18.00 9.36 -13.09
C LYS A 138 -19.46 9.08 -12.79
N LYS A 139 -20.14 9.98 -12.06
CA LYS A 139 -21.59 9.97 -11.94
C LYS A 139 -22.10 9.76 -13.36
N ARG A 140 -22.72 8.61 -13.63
CA ARG A 140 -23.53 8.44 -14.81
C ARG A 140 -24.66 9.44 -14.61
N ASN A 141 -24.57 10.57 -15.30
CA ASN A 141 -25.70 11.46 -15.51
C ASN A 141 -26.74 10.71 -16.34
#